data_AF-A0A973AKR7-F1
#
_entry.id   AF-A0A973AKR7-F1
#
_cell.length_a   1.000
_cell.length_b   1.000
_cell.length_c   1.000
_cell.angle_alpha   90.00
_cell.angle_beta   90.00
_cell.angle_gamma   90.00
#
_symmetry.space_group_name_H-M   'P 1'
#
loop_
_entity.id
_entity.type
_entity.pdbx_description
1 polymer ?
#
loop_
_entity_poly.entity_id
_entity_poly.type
_entity_poly.pdbx_seq_one_letter_code
_entity_poly.pdbx_strand_id
1 'polypeptide(L)'
;MTAPGYVFVDLNRAPDPEPVWKRCWFGREDLWKVFWGWFFFGHGVILGCSVGVMTLGMILGFATNPASLNAGFAGMATGATLLVLAVIPYGIWCGVSLWRCAGNCINQGWGYGAQAVVIVYAAAILTPLSKLFIDW
;
A
#
# COMPACT_ATOMS: atom_id res chain seq x y z
N MET A 1 29.93 -18.77 -35.29
CA MET A 1 30.57 -17.95 -34.24
C MET A 1 30.24 -16.49 -34.55
N THR A 2 29.27 -15.91 -33.85
CA THR A 2 28.86 -14.50 -34.00
C THR A 2 29.75 -13.62 -33.12
N ALA A 3 30.29 -12.54 -33.68
CA ALA A 3 31.18 -11.62 -32.99
C ALA A 3 30.48 -11.00 -31.76
N PRO A 4 31.20 -10.73 -30.66
CA PRO A 4 30.63 -10.06 -29.49
C PRO A 4 30.21 -8.64 -29.87
N GLY A 5 28.90 -8.38 -29.83
CA GLY A 5 28.34 -7.06 -30.11
C GLY A 5 28.83 -6.05 -29.09
N TYR A 6 29.36 -4.93 -29.58
CA TYR A 6 29.76 -3.81 -28.74
C TYR A 6 28.50 -3.15 -28.16
N VAL A 7 28.39 -3.10 -26.84
CA VAL A 7 27.34 -2.32 -26.15
C VAL A 7 27.83 -0.88 -26.07
N PHE A 8 27.28 -0.01 -26.91
CA PHE A 8 27.51 1.42 -26.81
C PHE A 8 26.70 1.97 -25.63
N VAL A 9 27.38 2.32 -24.54
CA VAL A 9 26.78 3.06 -23.42
C VAL A 9 26.75 4.53 -23.83
N ASP A 10 25.57 5.05 -24.12
CA ASP A 10 25.38 6.48 -24.41
C ASP A 10 25.56 7.29 -23.12
N LEU A 11 26.74 7.91 -22.97
CA LEU A 11 27.10 8.75 -21.83
C LEU A 11 26.30 10.07 -21.77
N ASN A 12 25.60 10.43 -22.85
CA ASN A 12 24.74 11.62 -22.90
C ASN A 12 23.28 11.30 -22.55
N ARG A 13 22.94 10.02 -22.31
CA ARG A 13 21.60 9.64 -21.86
C ARG A 13 21.38 10.16 -20.45
N ALA A 14 20.38 11.04 -20.29
CA ALA A 14 19.94 11.46 -18.97
C ALA A 14 19.59 10.22 -18.14
N PRO A 15 19.99 10.15 -16.85
CA PRO A 15 19.68 9.01 -16.01
C PRO A 15 18.17 8.78 -16.00
N ASP A 16 17.76 7.51 -16.16
CA ASP A 16 16.35 7.16 -16.15
C ASP A 16 15.69 7.70 -14.87
N PRO A 17 14.49 8.30 -14.97
CA PRO A 17 13.85 8.93 -13.82
C PRO A 17 13.69 7.89 -12.70
N GLU A 18 14.18 8.23 -11.50
CA GLU A 18 14.09 7.32 -10.36
C GLU A 18 12.63 6.91 -10.12
N PRO A 19 12.37 5.64 -9.79
CA PRO A 19 11.01 5.18 -9.58
C PRO A 19 10.36 5.91 -8.40
N VAL A 20 9.08 6.27 -8.58
CA VAL A 20 8.34 7.12 -7.64
C VAL A 20 8.31 6.51 -6.23
N TRP A 21 8.16 5.19 -6.12
CA TRP A 21 8.14 4.51 -4.81
C TRP A 21 9.41 4.76 -3.99
N LYS A 22 10.55 4.84 -4.67
CA LYS A 22 11.86 5.10 -4.07
C LYS A 22 11.99 6.57 -3.70
N ARG A 23 11.57 7.48 -4.58
CA ARG A 23 11.60 8.93 -4.34
C ARG A 23 10.78 9.31 -3.10
N CYS A 24 9.56 8.78 -2.96
CA CYS A 24 8.71 9.02 -1.79
C CYS A 24 9.31 8.42 -0.51
N TRP A 25 9.83 7.19 -0.57
CA TRP A 25 10.44 6.53 0.60
C TRP A 25 11.62 7.31 1.15
N PHE A 26 12.40 8.00 0.31
CA PHE A 26 13.53 8.83 0.73
C PHE A 26 13.15 10.29 1.04
N GLY A 27 11.87 10.65 1.02
CA GLY A 27 11.47 12.02 1.32
C GLY A 27 11.92 13.03 0.26
N ARG A 28 11.97 12.63 -1.03
CA ARG A 28 12.41 13.49 -2.15
C ARG A 28 11.25 13.90 -3.08
N GLU A 29 10.01 13.64 -2.66
CA GLU A 29 8.79 14.02 -3.38
C GLU A 29 8.02 15.07 -2.58
N ASP A 30 7.20 15.85 -3.27
CA ASP A 30 6.33 16.85 -2.64
C ASP A 30 5.25 16.19 -1.79
N LEU A 31 5.03 16.69 -0.58
CA LEU A 31 4.08 16.14 0.39
C LEU A 31 2.67 15.97 -0.19
N TRP A 32 2.18 16.99 -0.92
CA TRP A 32 0.83 16.97 -1.51
C TRP A 32 0.63 15.79 -2.47
N LYS A 33 1.64 15.48 -3.31
CA LYS A 33 1.56 14.35 -4.25
C LYS A 33 1.48 13.02 -3.52
N VAL A 34 2.28 12.89 -2.46
CA VAL A 34 2.29 11.68 -1.63
C VAL A 34 0.99 11.51 -0.87
N PHE A 35 0.45 12.59 -0.31
CA PHE A 35 -0.79 12.56 0.44
C PHE A 35 -2.01 12.25 -0.43
N TRP A 36 -2.22 12.95 -1.54
CA TRP A 36 -3.41 12.70 -2.35
C TRP A 36 -3.23 11.48 -3.25
N GLY A 37 -2.14 11.43 -4.00
CA GLY A 37 -1.93 10.40 -5.01
C GLY A 37 -1.79 9.01 -4.40
N TRP A 38 -0.98 8.89 -3.35
CA TRP A 38 -0.69 7.60 -2.76
C TRP A 38 -1.56 7.34 -1.53
N PHE A 39 -1.53 8.19 -0.51
CA PHE A 39 -2.27 7.91 0.72
C PHE A 39 -3.79 7.96 0.55
N PHE A 40 -4.36 8.98 -0.10
CA PHE A 40 -5.82 9.07 -0.22
C PHE A 40 -6.36 8.20 -1.36
N PHE A 41 -5.92 8.44 -2.60
CA PHE A 41 -6.41 7.70 -3.76
C PHE A 41 -5.92 6.25 -3.80
N GLY A 42 -4.66 6.00 -3.40
CA GLY A 42 -4.12 4.65 -3.40
C GLY A 42 -4.80 3.74 -2.37
N HIS A 43 -5.14 4.24 -1.18
CA HIS A 43 -6.02 3.52 -0.26
C HIS A 43 -7.41 3.29 -0.84
N GLY A 44 -7.97 4.27 -1.56
CA GLY A 44 -9.25 4.10 -2.26
C GLY A 44 -9.23 2.94 -3.26
N VAL A 45 -8.15 2.81 -4.04
CA VAL A 45 -7.96 1.68 -4.96
C VAL A 45 -7.86 0.36 -4.20
N ILE A 46 -7.08 0.32 -3.11
CA ILE A 46 -6.94 -0.87 -2.27
C ILE A 46 -8.29 -1.28 -1.65
N LEU A 47 -9.08 -0.33 -1.18
CA LEU A 47 -10.43 -0.59 -0.66
C LEU A 47 -11.35 -1.13 -1.77
N GLY A 48 -11.29 -0.58 -2.98
CA GLY A 48 -12.03 -1.13 -4.13
C GLY A 48 -11.62 -2.58 -4.44
N CYS A 49 -10.32 -2.83 -4.54
CA CYS A 49 -9.76 -4.17 -4.77
C CYS A 49 -10.12 -5.14 -3.63
N SER A 50 -10.16 -4.67 -2.38
CA SER A 50 -10.48 -5.50 -1.22
C SER A 50 -11.87 -6.12 -1.31
N VAL A 51 -12.88 -5.31 -1.64
CA VAL A 51 -14.25 -5.77 -1.80
C VAL A 51 -14.33 -6.79 -2.94
N GLY A 52 -13.64 -6.54 -4.06
CA GLY A 52 -13.56 -7.46 -5.19
C GLY A 52 -12.96 -8.81 -4.80
N VAL A 53 -11.77 -8.82 -4.17
CA VAL A 53 -11.08 -10.05 -3.76
C VAL A 53 -11.87 -10.83 -2.72
N MET A 54 -12.46 -10.16 -1.74
CA MET A 54 -13.31 -10.83 -0.73
C MET A 54 -14.57 -11.44 -1.34
N THR A 55 -15.20 -10.73 -2.29
CA THR A 55 -16.38 -11.24 -3.01
C THR A 55 -16.02 -12.45 -3.87
N LEU A 56 -14.91 -12.39 -4.60
CA LEU A 56 -14.41 -13.53 -5.39
C LEU A 56 -14.07 -14.72 -4.49
N GLY A 57 -13.40 -14.48 -3.36
CA GLY A 57 -13.11 -15.51 -2.36
C GLY A 57 -14.39 -16.18 -1.86
N MET A 58 -15.42 -15.40 -1.56
CA MET A 58 -16.73 -15.91 -1.13
C MET A 58 -17.40 -16.76 -2.21
N ILE A 59 -17.42 -16.28 -3.47
CA ILE A 59 -18.00 -17.02 -4.61
C ILE A 59 -17.28 -18.36 -4.82
N LEU A 60 -15.94 -18.36 -4.77
CA LEU A 60 -15.14 -19.58 -4.88
C LEU A 60 -15.42 -20.53 -3.72
N GLY A 61 -15.59 -20.01 -2.50
CA GLY A 61 -16.03 -20.79 -1.34
C GLY A 61 -17.35 -21.50 -1.60
N PHE A 62 -18.38 -20.79 -2.08
CA PHE A 62 -19.66 -21.40 -2.45
C PHE A 62 -19.56 -22.36 -3.64
N ALA A 63 -18.65 -22.14 -4.59
CA ALA A 63 -18.45 -23.08 -5.69
C ALA A 63 -17.96 -24.45 -5.21
N THR A 64 -17.21 -24.51 -4.10
CA THR A 64 -16.76 -25.78 -3.51
C THR A 64 -17.87 -26.52 -2.75
N ASN A 65 -18.77 -25.78 -2.08
CA ASN A 65 -19.93 -26.35 -1.41
C ASN A 65 -21.06 -25.31 -1.31
N PRO A 66 -22.00 -25.29 -2.27
CA PRO A 66 -23.01 -24.24 -2.37
C PRO A 66 -24.07 -24.30 -1.27
N ALA A 67 -24.23 -25.44 -0.61
CA ALA A 67 -25.17 -25.61 0.49
C ALA A 67 -24.60 -25.16 1.85
N SER A 68 -23.30 -24.86 1.92
CA SER A 68 -22.62 -24.51 3.16
C SER A 68 -22.26 -23.03 3.23
N LEU A 69 -22.93 -22.30 4.12
CA LEU A 69 -22.57 -20.93 4.48
C LEU A 69 -21.13 -20.84 5.01
N ASN A 70 -20.64 -21.87 5.70
CA ASN A 70 -19.28 -21.93 6.21
C ASN A 70 -18.23 -21.94 5.09
N ALA A 71 -18.52 -22.57 3.95
CA ALA A 71 -17.60 -22.58 2.81
C ALA A 71 -17.46 -21.19 2.19
N GLY A 72 -18.56 -20.44 2.06
CA GLY A 72 -18.54 -19.03 1.64
C GLY A 72 -17.75 -18.13 2.60
N PHE A 73 -17.96 -18.27 3.92
CA PHE A 73 -17.19 -17.51 4.91
C PHE A 73 -15.71 -17.86 4.92
N ALA A 74 -15.35 -19.14 4.79
CA ALA A 74 -13.95 -19.56 4.71
C ALA A 74 -13.26 -18.98 3.46
N GLY A 75 -13.96 -18.97 2.32
CA GLY A 75 -13.48 -18.34 1.08
C GLY A 75 -13.27 -16.83 1.23
N MET A 76 -14.22 -16.13 1.87
CA MET A 76 -14.09 -14.71 2.18
C MET A 76 -12.90 -14.43 3.12
N ALA A 77 -12.74 -15.23 4.18
CA ALA A 77 -11.64 -15.10 5.12
C ALA A 77 -10.27 -15.32 4.44
N THR A 78 -10.21 -16.26 3.49
CA THR A 78 -9.01 -16.49 2.67
C THR A 78 -8.69 -15.27 1.82
N GLY A 79 -9.69 -14.70 1.13
CA GLY A 79 -9.52 -13.47 0.36
C GLY A 79 -9.08 -12.28 1.21
N ALA A 80 -9.66 -12.12 2.40
CA ALA A 80 -9.27 -11.08 3.37
C ALA A 80 -7.83 -11.27 3.86
N THR A 81 -7.40 -12.51 4.10
CA THR A 81 -6.02 -12.81 4.55
C THR A 81 -4.99 -12.41 3.48
N LEU A 82 -5.24 -12.75 2.22
CA LEU A 82 -4.36 -12.37 1.10
C LEU A 82 -4.27 -10.85 0.95
N LEU A 83 -5.38 -10.14 1.16
CA LEU A 83 -5.41 -8.70 1.14
C LEU A 83 -4.55 -8.09 2.26
N VAL A 84 -4.66 -8.60 3.50
CA VAL A 84 -3.86 -8.11 4.64
C VAL A 84 -2.36 -8.18 4.33
N LEU A 85 -1.90 -9.25 3.67
CA LEU A 85 -0.50 -9.41 3.25
C LEU A 85 -0.05 -8.33 2.25
N ALA A 86 -0.95 -7.79 1.44
CA ALA A 86 -0.65 -6.70 0.50
C ALA A 86 -0.79 -5.31 1.15
N VAL A 87 -1.77 -5.14 2.03
CA VAL A 87 -2.09 -3.86 2.67
C VAL A 87 -1.05 -3.45 3.71
N ILE A 88 -0.49 -4.39 4.47
CA ILE A 88 0.51 -4.08 5.49
C ILE A 88 1.77 -3.42 4.87
N PRO A 89 2.45 -4.03 3.87
CA PRO A 89 3.60 -3.40 3.24
C PRO A 89 3.27 -2.03 2.63
N TYR A 90 2.10 -1.92 2.00
CA TYR A 90 1.65 -0.65 1.42
C TYR A 90 1.42 0.43 2.47
N GLY A 91 0.78 0.07 3.58
CA GLY A 91 0.53 0.98 4.71
C GLY A 91 1.83 1.46 5.34
N ILE A 92 2.82 0.58 5.52
CA ILE A 92 4.17 0.94 5.99
C ILE A 92 4.82 1.90 5.01
N TRP A 93 4.80 1.57 3.72
CA TRP A 93 5.40 2.42 2.69
C TRP A 93 4.74 3.81 2.63
N CYS A 94 3.42 3.90 2.69
CA CYS A 94 2.71 5.18 2.74
C CYS A 94 3.03 5.97 4.00
N GLY A 95 3.01 5.33 5.17
CA GLY A 95 3.30 5.98 6.45
C GLY A 95 4.71 6.56 6.49
N VAL A 96 5.72 5.78 6.09
CA VAL A 96 7.12 6.24 6.02
C VAL A 96 7.29 7.35 4.98
N SER A 97 6.66 7.20 3.81
CA SER A 97 6.74 8.20 2.74
C SER A 97 6.14 9.54 3.18
N LEU A 98 4.96 9.54 3.80
CA LEU A 98 4.34 10.74 4.35
C LEU A 98 5.19 11.38 5.44
N TRP A 99 5.70 10.56 6.37
CA TRP A 99 6.54 11.05 7.46
C TRP A 99 7.80 11.73 6.94
N ARG A 100 8.48 11.12 5.97
CA ARG A 100 9.73 11.65 5.40
C ARG A 100 9.50 12.81 4.44
N CYS A 101 8.38 12.83 3.70
CA CYS A 101 8.04 13.93 2.80
C CYS A 101 7.42 15.14 3.55
N ALA A 102 7.17 15.06 4.86
CA ALA A 102 6.54 16.12 5.63
C ALA A 102 7.29 17.47 5.53
N GLY A 103 8.62 17.45 5.40
CA GLY A 103 9.45 18.65 5.22
C GLY A 103 9.37 19.27 3.82
N ASN A 104 8.91 18.52 2.81
CA ASN A 104 8.79 18.98 1.43
C ASN A 104 7.40 19.57 1.17
N CYS A 105 7.08 20.64 1.88
CA CYS A 105 5.84 21.37 1.70
C CYS A 105 6.06 22.88 1.78
N ILE A 106 5.20 23.64 1.10
CA ILE A 106 5.28 25.11 1.05
C ILE A 106 5.00 25.72 2.43
N ASN A 107 4.11 25.10 3.22
CA ASN A 107 3.74 25.56 4.55
C ASN A 107 3.90 24.40 5.55
N GLN A 108 4.77 24.61 6.54
CA GLN A 108 5.12 23.64 7.59
C GLN A 108 3.91 23.14 8.39
N GLY A 109 2.81 23.91 8.46
CA GLY A 109 1.55 23.46 9.07
C GLY A 109 0.98 22.20 8.41
N TRP A 110 1.13 22.06 7.08
CA TRP A 110 0.72 20.83 6.38
C TRP A 110 1.63 19.64 6.69
N GLY A 111 2.92 19.88 6.93
CA GLY A 111 3.86 18.86 7.39
C GLY A 111 3.44 18.25 8.73
N TYR A 112 3.15 19.10 9.72
CA TYR A 112 2.64 18.65 11.02
C TYR A 112 1.28 17.93 10.90
N GLY A 113 0.38 18.46 10.05
CA GLY A 113 -0.89 17.82 9.77
C GLY A 113 -0.72 16.40 9.20
N ALA A 114 0.17 16.22 8.22
CA ALA A 114 0.44 14.92 7.63
C ALA A 114 1.04 13.94 8.65
N GLN A 115 1.94 14.39 9.52
CA GLN A 115 2.49 13.57 10.59
C GLN A 115 1.43 13.14 11.60
N ALA A 116 0.52 14.05 11.99
CA ALA A 116 -0.62 13.72 12.84
C ALA A 116 -1.51 12.65 12.20
N VAL A 117 -1.79 12.76 10.90
CA VAL A 117 -2.54 11.74 10.14
C VAL A 117 -1.83 10.38 10.19
N VAL A 118 -0.51 10.33 10.00
CA VAL A 118 0.25 9.07 10.08
C VAL A 118 0.16 8.43 11.46
N ILE A 119 0.21 9.22 12.54
CA ILE A 119 0.08 8.73 13.92
C ILE A 119 -1.31 8.14 14.15
N VAL A 120 -2.36 8.88 13.78
CA VAL A 120 -3.76 8.42 13.92
C VAL A 120 -3.98 7.16 13.08
N TYR A 121 -3.45 7.12 11.87
CA TYR A 121 -3.53 5.97 10.98
C TYR A 121 -2.84 4.74 11.57
N ALA A 122 -1.62 4.90 12.13
CA ALA A 122 -0.92 3.82 12.80
C ALA A 122 -1.70 3.30 14.03
N ALA A 123 -2.25 4.19 14.84
CA ALA A 123 -3.09 3.81 15.99
C ALA A 123 -4.35 3.06 15.56
N ALA A 124 -5.01 3.51 14.49
CA ALA A 124 -6.21 2.87 13.96
C ALA A 124 -5.94 1.43 13.48
N ILE A 125 -4.78 1.18 12.87
CA ILE A 125 -4.36 -0.18 12.46
C ILE A 125 -4.01 -1.06 13.65
N LEU A 126 -3.37 -0.49 14.68
CA LEU A 126 -2.95 -1.26 15.86
C LEU A 126 -4.11 -1.60 16.80
N THR A 127 -5.21 -0.84 16.77
CA THR A 127 -6.39 -1.06 17.63
C THR A 127 -7.06 -2.43 17.45
N PRO A 128 -7.34 -2.94 16.23
CA PRO A 128 -7.85 -4.30 16.08
C PRO A 128 -6.82 -5.37 16.45
N LEU A 129 -5.52 -5.10 16.26
CA LEU A 129 -4.46 -6.02 16.66
C LEU A 129 -4.35 -6.14 18.19
N SER A 130 -4.56 -5.07 18.94
CA SER A 130 -4.51 -5.13 20.41
C SER A 130 -5.59 -6.03 21.00
N LYS A 131 -6.75 -6.13 20.34
CA LYS A 131 -7.82 -7.07 20.74
C LYS A 131 -7.43 -8.53 20.57
N LEU A 132 -6.57 -8.86 19.60
CA LEU A 132 -6.05 -10.23 19.43
C LEU A 132 -5.17 -10.71 20.60
N PHE A 133 -4.64 -9.80 21.42
CA PHE A 133 -3.76 -10.12 22.55
C PHE A 133 -4.43 -9.99 23.93
N ILE A 134 -5.61 -9.36 24.01
CA ILE A 134 -6.33 -9.15 25.27
C ILE A 134 -7.34 -10.26 25.56
N ASP A 135 -7.82 -10.96 24.51
CA ASP A 135 -8.85 -12.00 24.63
C ASP A 135 -8.29 -13.44 24.81
N TRP A 136 -7.02 -13.59 25.24
CA TRP A 136 -6.40 -14.87 25.64
C TRP A 136 -6.11 -14.91 27.14
#